data_AF-A0A812VER7-F1
#
_entry.id   AF-A0A812VER7-F1
#
_cell.length_a   1.000
_cell.length_b   1.000
_cell.length_c   1.000
_cell.angle_alpha   90.00
_cell.angle_beta   90.00
_cell.angle_gamma   90.00
#
_symmetry.space_group_name_H-M   'P 1'
#
loop_
_entity.id
_entity.type
_entity.pdbx_description
1 polymer ?
#
loop_
_entity_poly.entity_id
_entity_poly.type
_entity_poly.pdbx_seq_one_letter_code
_entity_poly.pdbx_strand_id
1 'polypeptide(L)'
;MSSTKRFVEQRVVKRREQEAKNLELRRRLMENNIYAGYGKSELNVEKKRRALSEAAERRELFMDYSFVKSEQDKTKRVQIAQFEEQLADELAKRKAEQMRHDMDRRRICDGSEELRALKERLHMAKVNKERAQQLLEIEVRKEKDRITGHLLAEHMENERLEQQELEHKLDIEKKRQRERVKVINQQQIAMKEAQREEALQEYIKERNQVEELVAKIADEDANEARARAEKQMESRIMLQQFMVEQKANQEKLEAEEKAENERIEQFARDKREREERLEQERQEKEKEKLRILNAMLGQMEAKNKEAEELELLRNDLHLEELEAESRRREEMQMRKKLEDKEEMKNAYLVQMRAKEEKMYHAREEEARMREELLKKFAEDDRLEQLNEHKRRMKVEQHKREAERLVELRREMYELARAQEREEQDALRKDEDKRRLIIEDERRRLLREHGQELKKFLPKHTLESMEDYKLLFGEDPSP
;
A
#
# COMPACT_ATOMS: atom_id res chain seq x y z
N MET A 1 144.51 -25.63 -8.32
CA MET A 1 145.06 -24.27 -8.24
C MET A 1 146.44 -24.22 -8.93
N SER A 2 147.34 -25.32 -8.86
CA SER A 2 148.00 -25.92 -10.08
C SER A 2 146.83 -26.29 -11.01
N SER A 3 146.52 -25.42 -12.02
CA SER A 3 145.41 -25.33 -13.05
C SER A 3 144.05 -24.70 -12.66
N THR A 4 143.76 -24.77 -11.39
CA THR A 4 142.46 -24.41 -10.84
C THR A 4 141.98 -22.97 -10.97
N LYS A 5 142.62 -22.15 -10.09
CA LYS A 5 142.20 -20.83 -9.61
C LYS A 5 142.61 -19.70 -10.56
N ARG A 6 143.43 -20.04 -11.57
CA ARG A 6 143.67 -19.24 -12.81
C ARG A 6 142.63 -19.59 -13.91
N PHE A 7 142.86 -19.84 -15.22
CA PHE A 7 141.90 -20.06 -16.41
C PHE A 7 140.38 -19.86 -16.17
N VAL A 8 139.79 -20.48 -15.13
CA VAL A 8 138.56 -20.02 -14.44
C VAL A 8 138.47 -18.49 -14.33
N GLU A 9 139.55 -17.77 -13.97
CA GLU A 9 139.63 -16.30 -13.88
C GLU A 9 139.24 -15.60 -15.18
N GLN A 10 139.81 -16.03 -16.31
CA GLN A 10 139.44 -15.46 -17.60
C GLN A 10 137.99 -15.78 -17.94
N ARG A 11 137.54 -16.97 -17.55
CA ARG A 11 136.14 -17.36 -17.70
C ARG A 11 135.21 -16.53 -16.79
N VAL A 12 135.63 -16.14 -15.57
CA VAL A 12 134.89 -15.28 -14.63
C VAL A 12 134.85 -13.82 -15.11
N VAL A 13 135.96 -13.23 -15.57
CA VAL A 13 135.96 -11.85 -16.14
C VAL A 13 135.06 -11.79 -17.38
N LYS A 14 135.15 -12.78 -18.28
CA LYS A 14 134.25 -12.87 -19.44
C LYS A 14 132.80 -13.07 -19.05
N ARG A 15 132.51 -13.90 -18.03
CA ARG A 15 131.14 -14.02 -17.51
C ARG A 15 130.65 -12.71 -16.93
N ARG A 16 131.48 -11.97 -16.19
CA ARG A 16 131.13 -10.65 -15.62
C ARG A 16 130.91 -9.59 -16.68
N GLU A 17 131.76 -9.52 -17.69
CA GLU A 17 131.56 -8.61 -18.82
C GLU A 17 130.29 -8.95 -19.60
N GLN A 18 130.02 -10.25 -19.81
CA GLN A 18 128.76 -10.70 -20.43
C GLN A 18 127.53 -10.40 -19.56
N GLU A 19 127.59 -10.63 -18.24
CA GLU A 19 126.53 -10.27 -17.29
C GLU A 19 126.31 -8.77 -17.23
N ALA A 20 127.37 -7.96 -17.21
CA ALA A 20 127.30 -6.50 -17.21
C ALA A 20 126.66 -5.96 -18.50
N LYS A 21 127.05 -6.47 -19.69
CA LYS A 21 126.40 -6.13 -20.97
C LYS A 21 124.93 -6.57 -21.00
N ASN A 22 124.63 -7.78 -20.50
CA ASN A 22 123.26 -8.27 -20.41
C ASN A 22 122.40 -7.43 -19.46
N LEU A 23 122.97 -6.96 -18.35
CA LEU A 23 122.32 -6.04 -17.41
C LEU A 23 122.03 -4.68 -18.06
N GLU A 24 122.97 -4.13 -18.83
CA GLU A 24 122.76 -2.88 -19.58
C GLU A 24 121.67 -3.05 -20.64
N LEU A 25 121.71 -4.13 -21.42
CA LEU A 25 120.68 -4.44 -22.42
C LEU A 25 119.31 -4.63 -21.79
N ARG A 26 119.22 -5.30 -20.63
CA ARG A 26 117.98 -5.42 -19.85
C ARG A 26 117.48 -4.07 -19.36
N ARG A 27 118.35 -3.18 -18.87
CA ARG A 27 117.95 -1.81 -18.50
C ARG A 27 117.40 -1.04 -19.70
N ARG A 28 118.09 -1.05 -20.84
CA ARG A 28 117.61 -0.40 -22.07
C ARG A 28 116.28 -0.97 -22.57
N LEU A 29 116.09 -2.29 -22.50
CA LEU A 29 114.81 -2.92 -22.85
C LEU A 29 113.70 -2.57 -21.85
N MET A 30 114.01 -2.48 -20.55
CA MET A 30 113.07 -2.03 -19.53
C MET A 30 112.66 -0.58 -19.75
N GLU A 31 113.61 0.32 -20.01
CA GLU A 31 113.36 1.72 -20.37
C GLU A 31 112.51 1.82 -21.65
N ASN A 32 112.86 1.09 -22.72
CA ASN A 32 112.09 1.05 -23.95
C ASN A 32 110.66 0.52 -23.73
N ASN A 33 110.47 -0.49 -22.87
CA ASN A 33 109.13 -0.98 -22.52
C ASN A 33 108.34 0.07 -21.71
N ILE A 34 108.99 0.81 -20.82
CA ILE A 34 108.36 1.91 -20.07
C ILE A 34 107.95 3.04 -21.03
N TYR A 35 108.82 3.45 -21.95
CA TYR A 35 108.50 4.47 -22.97
C TYR A 35 107.39 4.00 -23.94
N ALA A 36 107.42 2.73 -24.36
CA ALA A 36 106.33 2.14 -25.15
C ALA A 36 105.00 2.08 -24.36
N GLY A 37 105.07 1.85 -23.04
CA GLY A 37 103.94 1.94 -22.12
C GLY A 37 103.38 3.35 -22.02
N TYR A 38 104.25 4.37 -21.88
CA TYR A 38 103.84 5.78 -21.91
C TYR A 38 103.20 6.15 -23.24
N GLY A 39 103.76 5.78 -24.39
CA GLY A 39 103.14 6.05 -25.69
C GLY A 39 101.74 5.44 -25.84
N LYS A 40 101.54 4.19 -25.38
CA LYS A 40 100.20 3.57 -25.35
C LYS A 40 99.26 4.24 -24.35
N SER A 41 99.78 4.67 -23.19
CA SER A 41 99.03 5.39 -22.16
C SER A 41 98.60 6.78 -22.64
N GLU A 42 99.49 7.53 -23.28
CA GLU A 42 99.23 8.85 -23.88
C GLU A 42 98.14 8.76 -24.95
N LEU A 43 98.21 7.77 -25.85
CA LEU A 43 97.13 7.53 -26.82
C LEU A 43 95.78 7.22 -26.15
N ASN A 44 95.79 6.49 -25.03
CA ASN A 44 94.57 6.22 -24.26
C ASN A 44 94.07 7.45 -23.51
N VAL A 45 94.97 8.29 -22.98
CA VAL A 45 94.65 9.57 -22.32
C VAL A 45 94.07 10.54 -23.34
N GLU A 46 94.67 10.66 -24.53
CA GLU A 46 94.11 11.45 -25.63
C GLU A 46 92.74 10.95 -26.06
N LYS A 47 92.56 9.63 -26.24
CA LYS A 47 91.24 9.05 -26.54
C LYS A 47 90.22 9.38 -25.45
N LYS A 48 90.60 9.31 -24.18
CA LYS A 48 89.72 9.70 -23.05
C LYS A 48 89.42 11.20 -23.06
N ARG A 49 90.39 12.07 -23.35
CA ARG A 49 90.18 13.52 -23.46
C ARG A 49 89.22 13.86 -24.60
N ARG A 50 89.41 13.25 -25.77
CA ARG A 50 88.49 13.41 -26.92
C ARG A 50 87.08 12.91 -26.56
N ALA A 51 86.97 11.73 -25.98
CA ALA A 51 85.68 11.19 -25.51
C ALA A 51 85.01 12.08 -24.44
N LEU A 52 85.77 12.69 -23.54
CA LEU A 52 85.26 13.61 -22.54
C LEU A 52 84.80 14.94 -23.16
N SER A 53 85.53 15.48 -24.14
CA SER A 53 85.14 16.67 -24.91
C SER A 53 83.87 16.41 -25.70
N GLU A 54 83.82 15.32 -26.47
CA GLU A 54 82.63 14.91 -27.21
C GLU A 54 81.43 14.66 -26.28
N ALA A 55 81.66 14.09 -25.09
CA ALA A 55 80.62 13.91 -24.09
C ALA A 55 80.17 15.24 -23.46
N ALA A 56 81.05 16.24 -23.32
CA ALA A 56 80.69 17.58 -22.88
C ALA A 56 79.84 18.29 -23.94
N GLU A 57 80.29 18.30 -25.20
CA GLU A 57 79.56 18.87 -26.33
C GLU A 57 78.18 18.23 -26.51
N ARG A 58 78.09 16.89 -26.41
CA ARG A 58 76.79 16.18 -26.46
C ARG A 58 75.88 16.56 -25.30
N ARG A 59 76.42 16.79 -24.10
CA ARG A 59 75.63 17.24 -22.95
C ARG A 59 75.13 18.65 -23.14
N GLU A 60 75.95 19.55 -23.65
CA GLU A 60 75.55 20.92 -23.98
C GLU A 60 74.44 20.94 -25.04
N LEU A 61 74.63 20.22 -26.15
CA LEU A 61 73.60 20.09 -27.19
C LEU A 61 72.30 19.48 -26.66
N PHE A 62 72.40 18.49 -25.77
CA PHE A 62 71.23 17.90 -25.14
C PHE A 62 70.52 18.88 -24.20
N MET A 63 71.28 19.66 -23.41
CA MET A 63 70.73 20.70 -22.53
C MET A 63 70.01 21.79 -23.36
N ASP A 64 70.64 22.29 -24.41
CA ASP A 64 70.03 23.30 -25.30
C ASP A 64 68.78 22.76 -25.99
N TYR A 65 68.84 21.54 -26.53
CA TYR A 65 67.67 20.87 -27.10
C TYR A 65 66.55 20.72 -26.07
N SER A 66 66.87 20.31 -24.85
CA SER A 66 65.90 20.14 -23.77
C SER A 66 65.24 21.46 -23.37
N PHE A 67 66.02 22.55 -23.33
CA PHE A 67 65.54 23.89 -23.03
C PHE A 67 64.60 24.39 -24.14
N VAL A 68 65.05 24.34 -25.41
CA VAL A 68 64.24 24.75 -26.56
C VAL A 68 62.96 23.92 -26.66
N LYS A 69 63.04 22.62 -26.46
CA LYS A 69 61.87 21.74 -26.43
C LYS A 69 60.91 22.10 -25.29
N SER A 70 61.43 22.40 -24.09
CA SER A 70 60.61 22.83 -22.96
C SER A 70 59.87 24.13 -23.24
N GLU A 71 60.54 25.13 -23.85
CA GLU A 71 59.90 26.40 -24.25
C GLU A 71 58.86 26.20 -25.36
N GLN A 72 59.15 25.33 -26.34
CA GLN A 72 58.17 24.95 -27.36
C GLN A 72 56.96 24.21 -26.77
N ASP A 73 57.16 23.34 -25.79
CA ASP A 73 56.08 22.62 -25.13
C ASP A 73 55.26 23.57 -24.24
N LYS A 74 55.88 24.55 -23.57
CA LYS A 74 55.17 25.62 -22.84
C LYS A 74 54.30 26.45 -23.77
N THR A 75 54.86 26.92 -24.89
CA THR A 75 54.10 27.73 -25.86
C THR A 75 52.94 26.95 -26.48
N LYS A 76 53.15 25.68 -26.85
CA LYS A 76 52.06 24.80 -27.29
C LYS A 76 50.99 24.61 -26.21
N ARG A 77 51.38 24.41 -24.95
CA ARG A 77 50.42 24.29 -23.84
C ARG A 77 49.59 25.55 -23.66
N VAL A 78 50.20 26.73 -23.75
CA VAL A 78 49.48 28.02 -23.68
C VAL A 78 48.51 28.16 -24.85
N GLN A 79 48.94 27.83 -26.08
CA GLN A 79 48.05 27.87 -27.25
C GLN A 79 46.88 26.89 -27.11
N ILE A 80 47.14 25.64 -26.69
CA ILE A 80 46.10 24.65 -26.45
C ILE A 80 45.12 25.14 -25.39
N ALA A 81 45.61 25.66 -24.25
CA ALA A 81 44.76 26.20 -23.20
C ALA A 81 43.88 27.36 -23.70
N GLN A 82 44.41 28.26 -24.53
CA GLN A 82 43.64 29.35 -25.13
C GLN A 82 42.56 28.83 -26.09
N PHE A 83 42.86 27.83 -26.92
CA PHE A 83 41.87 27.20 -27.79
C PHE A 83 40.80 26.45 -26.98
N GLU A 84 41.19 25.75 -25.91
CA GLU A 84 40.27 25.06 -25.01
C GLU A 84 39.34 26.05 -24.30
N GLU A 85 39.85 27.19 -23.84
CA GLU A 85 39.06 28.27 -23.22
C GLU A 85 38.06 28.86 -24.22
N GLN A 86 38.51 29.21 -25.43
CA GLN A 86 37.63 29.72 -26.49
C GLN A 86 36.54 28.71 -26.86
N LEU A 87 36.91 27.43 -26.99
CA LEU A 87 35.96 26.36 -27.27
C LEU A 87 34.96 26.19 -26.12
N ALA A 88 35.43 26.25 -24.86
CA ALA A 88 34.58 26.17 -23.68
C ALA A 88 33.58 27.34 -23.65
N ASP A 89 34.02 28.56 -23.96
CA ASP A 89 33.17 29.75 -24.03
C ASP A 89 32.13 29.64 -25.15
N GLU A 90 32.51 29.18 -26.35
CA GLU A 90 31.55 28.96 -27.44
C GLU A 90 30.54 27.88 -27.10
N LEU A 91 30.97 26.78 -26.48
CA LEU A 91 30.08 25.72 -26.00
C LEU A 91 29.15 26.24 -24.90
N ALA A 92 29.64 27.08 -23.99
CA ALA A 92 28.84 27.70 -22.94
C ALA A 92 27.80 28.67 -23.54
N LYS A 93 28.18 29.48 -24.53
CA LYS A 93 27.25 30.36 -25.27
C LYS A 93 26.17 29.56 -25.98
N ARG A 94 26.53 28.52 -26.74
CA ARG A 94 25.55 27.65 -27.42
C ARG A 94 24.60 26.98 -26.44
N LYS A 95 25.11 26.48 -25.31
CA LYS A 95 24.27 25.91 -24.24
C LYS A 95 23.35 26.96 -23.62
N ALA A 96 23.84 28.17 -23.37
CA ALA A 96 23.03 29.25 -22.82
C ALA A 96 21.92 29.68 -23.80
N GLU A 97 22.21 29.75 -25.10
CA GLU A 97 21.22 30.01 -26.15
C GLU A 97 20.18 28.89 -26.22
N GLN A 98 20.60 27.63 -26.21
CA GLN A 98 19.69 26.48 -26.14
C GLN A 98 18.78 26.53 -24.92
N MET A 99 19.35 26.81 -23.74
CA MET A 99 18.58 26.94 -22.50
C MET A 99 17.57 28.09 -22.57
N ARG A 100 17.93 29.23 -23.18
CA ARG A 100 17.00 30.35 -23.41
C ARG A 100 15.87 29.92 -24.35
N HIS A 101 16.19 29.30 -25.48
CA HIS A 101 15.18 28.79 -26.41
C HIS A 101 14.25 27.76 -25.76
N ASP A 102 14.78 26.86 -24.93
CA ASP A 102 13.98 25.87 -24.20
C ASP A 102 13.10 26.53 -23.13
N MET A 103 13.60 27.54 -22.42
CA MET A 103 12.81 28.31 -21.45
C MET A 103 11.70 29.10 -22.15
N ASP A 104 11.99 29.76 -23.26
CA ASP A 104 11.02 30.50 -24.06
C ASP A 104 9.95 29.55 -24.63
N ARG A 105 10.37 28.39 -25.14
CA ARG A 105 9.46 27.32 -25.59
C ARG A 105 8.55 26.86 -24.44
N ARG A 106 9.11 26.54 -23.27
CA ARG A 106 8.33 26.15 -22.08
C ARG A 106 7.34 27.23 -21.66
N ARG A 107 7.78 28.49 -21.59
CA ARG A 107 6.92 29.64 -21.26
C ARG A 107 5.75 29.77 -22.23
N ILE A 108 6.00 29.63 -23.53
CA ILE A 108 4.96 29.65 -24.57
C ILE A 108 4.00 28.47 -24.39
N CYS A 109 4.53 27.28 -24.10
CA CYS A 109 3.73 26.07 -23.92
C CYS A 109 2.82 26.13 -22.69
N ASP A 110 3.37 26.56 -21.56
CA ASP A 110 2.64 26.62 -20.28
C ASP A 110 1.65 27.79 -20.25
N GLY A 111 1.95 28.86 -20.98
CA GLY A 111 1.07 30.01 -21.22
C GLY A 111 0.03 29.80 -22.32
N SER A 112 0.02 28.66 -23.03
CA SER A 112 -0.98 28.35 -24.05
C SER A 112 -2.17 27.61 -23.44
N GLU A 113 -3.36 28.17 -23.56
CA GLU A 113 -4.60 27.55 -23.11
C GLU A 113 -4.96 26.31 -23.93
N GLU A 114 -4.68 26.33 -25.24
CA GLU A 114 -4.91 25.21 -26.16
C GLU A 114 -4.11 23.96 -25.77
N LEU A 115 -2.81 24.15 -25.47
CA LEU A 115 -1.95 23.05 -25.02
C LEU A 115 -2.35 22.54 -23.64
N ARG A 116 -2.81 23.42 -22.75
CA ARG A 116 -3.32 23.02 -21.42
C ARG A 116 -4.58 22.16 -21.56
N ALA A 117 -5.55 22.62 -22.36
CA ALA A 117 -6.77 21.88 -22.64
C ALA A 117 -6.47 20.52 -23.31
N LEU A 118 -5.51 20.48 -24.24
CA LEU A 118 -5.07 19.23 -24.87
C LEU A 118 -4.44 18.27 -23.85
N LYS A 119 -3.53 18.76 -22.99
CA LYS A 119 -2.92 17.96 -21.91
C LYS A 119 -3.99 17.40 -20.97
N GLU A 120 -4.98 18.19 -20.59
CA GLU A 120 -6.11 17.76 -19.77
C GLU A 120 -6.94 16.68 -20.46
N ARG A 121 -7.30 16.85 -21.74
CA ARG A 121 -8.02 15.83 -22.52
C ARG A 121 -7.22 14.53 -22.64
N LEU A 122 -5.91 14.62 -22.88
CA LEU A 122 -5.02 13.45 -22.91
C LEU A 122 -4.91 12.80 -21.53
N HIS A 123 -4.89 13.58 -20.45
CA HIS A 123 -4.90 13.05 -19.09
C HIS A 123 -6.22 12.33 -18.78
N MET A 124 -7.36 12.91 -19.15
CA MET A 124 -8.67 12.25 -19.05
C MET A 124 -8.69 10.94 -19.82
N ALA A 125 -8.10 10.89 -21.02
CA ALA A 125 -7.98 9.66 -21.80
C ALA A 125 -7.15 8.58 -21.06
N LYS A 126 -6.05 8.98 -20.41
CA LYS A 126 -5.24 8.07 -19.57
C LYS A 126 -6.05 7.53 -18.40
N VAL A 127 -6.74 8.40 -17.65
CA VAL A 127 -7.60 7.99 -16.53
C VAL A 127 -8.73 7.07 -17.00
N ASN A 128 -9.32 7.32 -18.17
CA ASN A 128 -10.34 6.44 -18.75
C ASN A 128 -9.77 5.07 -19.14
N LYS A 129 -8.56 5.02 -19.69
CA LYS A 129 -7.85 3.75 -19.97
C LYS A 129 -7.58 2.98 -18.68
N GLU A 130 -7.07 3.64 -17.64
CA GLU A 130 -6.83 3.04 -16.32
C GLU A 130 -8.12 2.54 -15.69
N ARG A 131 -9.20 3.32 -15.75
CA ARG A 131 -10.51 2.91 -15.25
C ARG A 131 -11.05 1.69 -16.00
N ALA A 132 -10.88 1.63 -17.32
CA ALA A 132 -11.27 0.45 -18.09
C ALA A 132 -10.45 -0.79 -17.69
N GLN A 133 -9.15 -0.62 -17.43
CA GLN A 133 -8.30 -1.71 -16.92
C GLN A 133 -8.74 -2.17 -15.53
N GLN A 134 -9.08 -1.25 -14.62
CA GLN A 134 -9.60 -1.58 -13.29
C GLN A 134 -10.93 -2.34 -13.36
N LEU A 135 -11.84 -1.94 -14.25
CA LEU A 135 -13.11 -2.67 -14.44
C LEU A 135 -12.87 -4.10 -14.91
N LEU A 136 -11.96 -4.30 -15.87
CA LEU A 136 -11.55 -5.63 -16.33
C LEU A 136 -10.90 -6.44 -15.20
N GLU A 137 -10.06 -5.82 -14.38
CA GLU A 137 -9.46 -6.47 -13.21
C GLU A 137 -10.52 -6.91 -12.20
N ILE A 138 -11.51 -6.06 -11.92
CA ILE A 138 -12.65 -6.38 -11.04
C ILE A 138 -13.46 -7.55 -11.61
N GLU A 139 -13.72 -7.58 -12.92
CA GLU A 139 -14.41 -8.70 -13.57
C GLU A 139 -13.62 -10.00 -13.45
N VAL A 140 -12.32 -9.97 -13.74
CA VAL A 140 -11.43 -11.13 -13.57
C VAL A 140 -11.40 -11.60 -12.12
N ARG A 141 -11.38 -10.67 -11.16
CA ARG A 141 -11.42 -11.00 -9.73
C ARG A 141 -12.74 -11.64 -9.32
N LYS A 142 -13.88 -11.09 -9.77
CA LYS A 142 -15.21 -11.68 -9.53
C LYS A 142 -15.32 -13.10 -10.09
N GLU A 143 -14.81 -13.33 -11.29
CA GLU A 143 -14.78 -14.68 -11.88
C GLU A 143 -13.91 -15.65 -11.06
N LYS A 144 -12.74 -15.20 -10.58
CA LYS A 144 -11.92 -16.00 -9.66
C LYS A 144 -12.65 -16.31 -8.35
N ASP A 145 -13.30 -15.31 -7.76
CA ASP A 145 -14.06 -15.48 -6.51
C ASP A 145 -15.27 -16.41 -6.69
N ARG A 146 -15.91 -16.42 -7.87
CA ARG A 146 -16.94 -17.39 -8.24
C ARG A 146 -16.37 -18.80 -8.29
N ILE A 147 -15.25 -18.99 -8.98
CA ILE A 147 -14.61 -20.31 -9.12
C ILE A 147 -14.19 -20.84 -7.74
N THR A 148 -13.55 -20.02 -6.90
CA THR A 148 -13.15 -20.43 -5.54
C THR A 148 -14.36 -20.72 -4.66
N GLY A 149 -15.43 -19.92 -4.76
CA GLY A 149 -16.69 -20.16 -4.07
C GLY A 149 -17.34 -21.49 -4.47
N HIS A 150 -17.34 -21.84 -5.76
CA HIS A 150 -17.81 -23.13 -6.25
C HIS A 150 -16.97 -24.29 -5.69
N LEU A 151 -15.64 -24.20 -5.76
CA LEU A 151 -14.75 -25.24 -5.20
C LEU A 151 -14.93 -25.43 -3.69
N LEU A 152 -15.14 -24.34 -2.95
CA LEU A 152 -15.41 -24.41 -1.51
C LEU A 152 -16.76 -25.07 -1.22
N ALA A 153 -17.80 -24.74 -1.99
CA ALA A 153 -19.11 -25.36 -1.85
C ALA A 153 -19.07 -26.86 -2.14
N GLU A 154 -18.38 -27.28 -3.22
CA GLU A 154 -18.16 -28.69 -3.54
C GLU A 154 -17.40 -29.41 -2.40
N HIS A 155 -16.37 -28.78 -1.83
CA HIS A 155 -15.64 -29.36 -0.70
C HIS A 155 -16.53 -29.55 0.53
N MET A 156 -17.31 -28.53 0.91
CA MET A 156 -18.22 -28.62 2.05
C MET A 156 -19.33 -29.65 1.83
N GLU A 157 -19.84 -29.80 0.60
CA GLU A 157 -20.82 -30.82 0.27
C GLU A 157 -20.23 -32.23 0.39
N ASN A 158 -19.01 -32.43 -0.10
CA ASN A 158 -18.30 -33.70 0.05
C ASN A 158 -18.05 -34.05 1.53
N GLU A 159 -17.57 -33.11 2.36
CA GLU A 159 -17.40 -33.34 3.80
C GLU A 159 -18.73 -33.70 4.49
N ARG A 160 -19.84 -33.04 4.09
CA ARG A 160 -21.17 -33.36 4.62
C ARG A 160 -21.60 -34.77 4.23
N LEU A 161 -21.38 -35.18 2.98
CA LEU A 161 -21.68 -36.53 2.51
C LEU A 161 -20.85 -37.58 3.24
N GLU A 162 -19.56 -37.34 3.45
CA GLU A 162 -18.68 -38.22 4.22
C GLU A 162 -19.16 -38.40 5.67
N GLN A 163 -19.58 -37.31 6.32
CA GLN A 163 -20.18 -37.39 7.66
C GLN A 163 -21.46 -38.22 7.68
N GLN A 164 -22.35 -38.00 6.70
CA GLN A 164 -23.58 -38.79 6.57
C GLN A 164 -23.29 -40.28 6.33
N GLU A 165 -22.30 -40.60 5.50
CA GLU A 165 -21.87 -41.99 5.29
C GLU A 165 -21.32 -42.62 6.58
N LEU A 166 -20.54 -41.89 7.36
CA LEU A 166 -20.02 -42.35 8.65
C LEU A 166 -21.14 -42.63 9.66
N GLU A 167 -22.10 -41.71 9.78
CA GLU A 167 -23.29 -41.92 10.62
C GLU A 167 -24.09 -43.14 10.17
N HIS A 168 -24.30 -43.30 8.87
CA HIS A 168 -24.99 -44.46 8.32
C HIS A 168 -24.27 -45.78 8.64
N LYS A 169 -22.94 -45.80 8.51
CA LYS A 169 -22.09 -46.95 8.89
C LYS A 169 -22.23 -47.28 10.38
N LEU A 170 -22.17 -46.27 11.26
CA LEU A 170 -22.37 -46.44 12.70
C LEU A 170 -23.76 -46.99 13.04
N ASP A 171 -24.80 -46.54 12.35
CA ASP A 171 -26.16 -47.04 12.55
C ASP A 171 -26.33 -48.48 12.08
N ILE A 172 -25.69 -48.86 10.97
CA ILE A 172 -25.64 -50.26 10.52
C ILE A 172 -24.94 -51.12 11.59
N GLU A 173 -23.82 -50.66 12.14
CA GLU A 173 -23.11 -51.40 13.20
C GLU A 173 -23.94 -51.54 14.47
N LYS A 174 -24.60 -50.46 14.93
CA LYS A 174 -25.54 -50.49 16.06
C LYS A 174 -26.68 -51.48 15.82
N LYS A 175 -27.27 -51.50 14.62
CA LYS A 175 -28.31 -52.48 14.25
C LYS A 175 -27.78 -53.91 14.33
N ARG A 176 -26.59 -54.18 13.77
CA ARG A 176 -25.92 -55.48 13.86
C ARG A 176 -25.62 -55.90 15.30
N GLN A 177 -25.23 -54.96 16.17
CA GLN A 177 -25.04 -55.26 17.60
C GLN A 177 -26.37 -55.61 18.29
N ARG A 178 -27.44 -54.85 18.04
CA ARG A 178 -28.78 -55.14 18.59
C ARG A 178 -29.29 -56.50 18.13
N GLU A 179 -29.07 -56.84 16.86
CA GLU A 179 -29.46 -58.13 16.30
C GLU A 179 -28.69 -59.28 16.96
N ARG A 180 -27.37 -59.13 17.17
CA ARG A 180 -26.56 -60.09 17.94
C ARG A 180 -27.09 -60.29 19.36
N VAL A 181 -27.41 -59.21 20.08
CA VAL A 181 -27.99 -59.28 21.43
C VAL A 181 -29.36 -59.99 21.40
N LYS A 182 -30.20 -59.69 20.41
CA LYS A 182 -31.50 -60.35 20.25
C LYS A 182 -31.38 -61.86 20.07
N VAL A 183 -30.44 -62.31 19.24
CA VAL A 183 -30.17 -63.75 19.03
C VAL A 183 -29.72 -64.43 20.32
N ILE A 184 -28.81 -63.80 21.08
CA ILE A 184 -28.36 -64.33 22.38
C ILE A 184 -29.53 -64.44 23.36
N ASN A 185 -30.39 -63.41 23.46
CA ASN A 185 -31.55 -63.44 24.35
C ASN A 185 -32.56 -64.52 23.95
N GLN A 186 -32.79 -64.73 22.64
CA GLN A 186 -33.66 -65.81 22.16
C GLN A 186 -33.10 -67.19 22.51
N GLN A 187 -31.78 -67.40 22.40
CA GLN A 187 -31.14 -68.63 22.83
C GLN A 187 -31.30 -68.85 24.34
N GLN A 188 -31.17 -67.81 25.16
CA GLN A 188 -31.39 -67.91 26.61
C GLN A 188 -32.85 -68.25 26.98
N ILE A 189 -33.82 -67.69 26.25
CA ILE A 189 -35.25 -68.02 26.46
C ILE A 189 -35.49 -69.48 26.09
N ALA A 190 -35.01 -69.93 24.93
CA ALA A 190 -35.15 -71.32 24.50
C ALA A 190 -34.51 -72.30 25.51
N MET A 191 -33.34 -71.97 26.06
CA MET A 191 -32.71 -72.77 27.11
C MET A 191 -33.56 -72.83 28.40
N LYS A 192 -34.16 -71.71 28.82
CA LYS A 192 -35.05 -71.68 29.99
C LYS A 192 -36.35 -72.44 29.77
N GLU A 193 -36.91 -72.39 28.56
CA GLU A 193 -38.10 -73.16 28.21
C GLU A 193 -37.81 -74.66 28.21
N ALA A 194 -36.68 -75.09 27.63
CA ALA A 194 -36.24 -76.49 27.71
C ALA A 194 -36.08 -76.98 29.16
N GLN A 195 -35.46 -76.15 30.03
CA GLN A 195 -35.37 -76.46 31.46
C GLN A 195 -36.74 -76.57 32.15
N ARG A 196 -37.71 -75.75 31.76
CA ARG A 196 -39.08 -75.85 32.28
C ARG A 196 -39.78 -77.12 31.82
N GLU A 197 -39.59 -77.52 30.56
CA GLU A 197 -40.13 -78.77 30.03
C GLU A 197 -39.54 -79.99 30.75
N GLU A 198 -38.23 -80.00 30.99
CA GLU A 198 -37.56 -81.04 31.78
C GLU A 198 -38.11 -81.11 33.20
N ALA A 199 -38.22 -79.97 33.90
CA ALA A 199 -38.79 -79.92 35.25
C ALA A 199 -40.27 -80.37 35.30
N LEU A 200 -41.06 -80.05 34.28
CA LEU A 200 -42.45 -80.49 34.17
C LEU A 200 -42.53 -82.00 33.93
N GLN A 201 -41.62 -82.58 33.15
CA GLN A 201 -41.54 -84.03 32.96
C GLN A 201 -41.14 -84.74 34.27
N GLU A 202 -40.22 -84.18 35.06
CA GLU A 202 -39.87 -84.70 36.38
C GLU A 202 -41.07 -84.63 37.34
N TYR A 203 -41.77 -83.50 37.38
CA TYR A 203 -42.99 -83.35 38.20
C TYR A 203 -44.07 -84.38 37.82
N ILE A 204 -44.30 -84.65 36.52
CA ILE A 204 -45.26 -85.67 36.09
C ILE A 204 -44.81 -87.07 36.52
N LYS A 205 -43.50 -87.37 36.44
CA LYS A 205 -42.96 -88.65 36.92
C LYS A 205 -43.17 -88.81 38.43
N GLU A 206 -42.85 -87.78 39.22
CA GLU A 206 -43.06 -87.77 40.67
C GLU A 206 -44.55 -87.88 41.01
N ARG A 207 -45.43 -87.13 40.34
CA ARG A 207 -46.88 -87.18 40.54
C ARG A 207 -47.43 -88.58 40.27
N ASN A 208 -47.00 -89.22 39.18
CA ASN A 208 -47.44 -90.58 38.85
C ASN A 208 -46.94 -91.61 39.88
N GLN A 209 -45.73 -91.43 40.44
CA GLN A 209 -45.22 -92.25 41.55
C GLN A 209 -46.02 -92.04 42.84
N VAL A 210 -46.42 -90.79 43.12
CA VAL A 210 -47.30 -90.47 44.25
C VAL A 210 -48.70 -91.04 44.05
N GLU A 211 -49.28 -90.95 42.85
CA GLU A 211 -50.57 -91.60 42.52
C GLU A 211 -50.51 -93.12 42.70
N GLU A 212 -49.40 -93.77 42.32
CA GLU A 212 -49.21 -95.21 42.56
C GLU A 212 -49.15 -95.54 44.06
N LEU A 213 -48.49 -94.71 44.86
CA LEU A 213 -48.46 -94.85 46.31
C LEU A 213 -49.85 -94.67 46.93
N VAL A 214 -50.60 -93.65 46.48
CA VAL A 214 -51.97 -93.38 46.94
C VAL A 214 -52.91 -94.51 46.54
N ALA A 215 -52.75 -95.10 45.35
CA ALA A 215 -53.52 -96.27 44.93
C ALA A 215 -53.25 -97.49 45.83
N LYS A 216 -51.98 -97.73 46.21
CA LYS A 216 -51.63 -98.78 47.19
C LYS A 216 -52.24 -98.52 48.56
N ILE A 217 -52.25 -97.26 49.02
CA ILE A 217 -52.90 -96.88 50.29
C ILE A 217 -54.42 -97.07 50.20
N ALA A 218 -55.05 -96.72 49.07
CA ALA A 218 -56.49 -96.90 48.87
C ALA A 218 -56.89 -98.39 48.86
N ASP A 219 -56.06 -99.28 48.32
CA ASP A 219 -56.27 -100.72 48.36
C ASP A 219 -56.10 -101.28 49.79
N GLU A 220 -55.13 -100.77 50.56
CA GLU A 220 -54.96 -101.10 51.98
C GLU A 220 -56.15 -100.60 52.82
N ASP A 221 -56.61 -99.37 52.59
CA ASP A 221 -57.79 -98.77 53.23
C ASP A 221 -59.08 -99.52 52.86
N ALA A 222 -59.23 -100.02 51.63
CA ALA A 222 -60.39 -100.82 51.22
C ALA A 222 -60.45 -102.17 51.97
N ASN A 223 -59.29 -102.77 52.23
CA ASN A 223 -59.20 -103.97 53.06
C ASN A 223 -59.51 -103.66 54.53
N GLU A 224 -59.07 -102.51 55.04
CA GLU A 224 -59.40 -102.06 56.39
C GLU A 224 -60.89 -101.68 56.53
N ALA A 225 -61.50 -101.11 55.49
CA ALA A 225 -62.92 -100.76 55.45
C ALA A 225 -63.83 -101.99 55.51
N ARG A 226 -63.43 -103.12 54.89
CA ARG A 226 -64.13 -104.41 55.04
C ARG A 226 -64.11 -104.89 56.49
N ALA A 227 -62.97 -104.75 57.17
CA ALA A 227 -62.83 -105.08 58.58
C ALA A 227 -63.59 -104.11 59.52
N ARG A 228 -63.75 -102.84 59.13
CA ARG A 228 -64.56 -101.85 59.85
C ARG A 228 -66.06 -102.06 59.65
N ALA A 229 -66.52 -102.52 58.48
CA ALA A 229 -67.95 -102.76 58.20
C ALA A 229 -68.57 -103.82 59.14
N GLU A 230 -67.80 -104.85 59.50
CA GLU A 230 -68.21 -105.86 60.49
C GLU A 230 -68.38 -105.24 61.89
N LYS A 231 -67.48 -104.32 62.28
CA LYS A 231 -67.54 -103.59 63.56
C LYS A 231 -68.60 -102.47 63.58
N GLN A 232 -69.03 -102.00 62.40
CA GLN A 232 -70.04 -100.95 62.26
C GLN A 232 -71.47 -101.45 62.45
N MET A 233 -71.79 -102.73 62.22
CA MET A 233 -73.11 -103.26 62.61
C MET A 233 -73.34 -103.17 64.13
N GLU A 234 -72.29 -103.39 64.92
CA GLU A 234 -72.32 -103.26 66.39
C GLU A 234 -72.38 -101.79 66.84
N SER A 235 -71.74 -100.89 66.09
CA SER A 235 -71.69 -99.44 66.39
C SER A 235 -72.92 -98.65 65.91
N ARG A 236 -73.76 -99.24 65.04
CA ARG A 236 -74.95 -98.60 64.46
C ARG A 236 -76.09 -98.39 65.47
N ILE A 237 -76.06 -99.11 66.59
CA ILE A 237 -76.94 -98.88 67.75
C ILE A 237 -76.47 -97.66 68.57
N MET A 238 -75.18 -97.32 68.53
CA MET A 238 -74.62 -96.16 69.25
C MET A 238 -74.70 -94.83 68.47
N LEU A 239 -74.78 -94.85 67.13
CA LEU A 239 -74.75 -93.63 66.31
C LEU A 239 -76.09 -92.87 66.23
N GLN A 240 -77.19 -93.45 66.70
CA GLN A 240 -78.47 -92.72 66.86
C GLN A 240 -78.37 -91.58 67.89
N GLN A 241 -77.30 -91.55 68.68
CA GLN A 241 -77.06 -90.56 69.74
C GLN A 241 -76.17 -89.37 69.28
N PHE A 242 -75.50 -89.42 68.12
CA PHE A 242 -74.52 -88.40 67.69
C PHE A 242 -75.07 -87.33 66.72
N MET A 243 -76.25 -87.52 66.12
CA MET A 243 -76.82 -86.54 65.17
C MET A 243 -77.28 -85.21 65.80
N VAL A 244 -77.25 -85.10 67.13
CA VAL A 244 -77.60 -83.86 67.84
C VAL A 244 -76.43 -82.86 67.84
N GLU A 245 -75.19 -83.30 67.59
CA GLU A 245 -73.98 -82.49 67.85
C GLU A 245 -73.49 -81.66 66.65
N GLN A 246 -73.90 -81.97 65.41
CA GLN A 246 -73.33 -81.32 64.22
C GLN A 246 -73.91 -79.94 63.86
N LYS A 247 -75.07 -79.56 64.41
CA LYS A 247 -75.69 -78.25 64.11
C LYS A 247 -74.90 -77.06 64.69
N ALA A 248 -73.99 -77.28 65.64
CA ALA A 248 -73.27 -76.22 66.33
C ALA A 248 -72.01 -75.71 65.62
N ASN A 249 -71.49 -76.44 64.61
CA ASN A 249 -70.24 -76.07 63.93
C ASN A 249 -70.43 -75.14 62.72
N GLN A 250 -71.67 -74.95 62.27
CA GLN A 250 -71.97 -74.15 61.07
C GLN A 250 -71.97 -72.64 61.34
N GLU A 251 -72.22 -72.22 62.58
CA GLU A 251 -72.29 -70.79 62.96
C GLU A 251 -70.92 -70.12 63.17
N LYS A 252 -69.81 -70.88 63.22
CA LYS A 252 -68.46 -70.32 63.45
C LYS A 252 -67.78 -69.78 62.19
N LEU A 253 -68.18 -70.21 61.01
CA LEU A 253 -67.50 -69.86 59.75
C LEU A 253 -67.87 -68.46 59.23
N GLU A 254 -69.09 -67.98 59.51
CA GLU A 254 -69.59 -66.69 59.02
C GLU A 254 -68.99 -65.46 59.74
N ALA A 255 -68.27 -65.66 60.84
CA ALA A 255 -67.67 -64.58 61.63
C ALA A 255 -66.28 -64.13 61.12
N GLU A 256 -65.55 -64.99 60.42
CA GLU A 256 -64.17 -64.72 59.99
C GLU A 256 -64.11 -63.88 58.70
N GLU A 257 -65.09 -64.02 57.79
CA GLU A 257 -65.13 -63.29 56.52
C GLU A 257 -65.36 -61.77 56.66
N LYS A 258 -65.94 -61.31 57.78
CA LYS A 258 -66.19 -59.88 58.02
C LYS A 258 -64.94 -59.11 58.46
N ALA A 259 -63.95 -59.79 59.05
CA ALA A 259 -62.74 -59.14 59.59
C ALA A 259 -61.66 -58.86 58.53
N GLU A 260 -61.69 -59.54 57.38
CA GLU A 260 -60.70 -59.39 56.32
C GLU A 260 -60.96 -58.17 55.42
N ASN A 261 -62.24 -57.78 55.26
CA ASN A 261 -62.65 -56.64 54.45
C ASN A 261 -62.31 -55.27 55.09
N GLU A 262 -62.23 -55.17 56.42
CA GLU A 262 -61.90 -53.91 57.11
C GLU A 262 -60.42 -53.51 57.03
N ARG A 263 -59.51 -54.48 56.81
CA ARG A 263 -58.06 -54.20 56.67
C ARG A 263 -57.69 -53.62 55.31
N ILE A 264 -58.47 -53.90 54.27
CA ILE A 264 -58.23 -53.44 52.89
C ILE A 264 -58.61 -51.96 52.71
N GLU A 265 -59.61 -51.45 53.44
CA GLU A 265 -60.01 -50.04 53.38
C GLU A 265 -59.02 -49.07 54.04
N GLN A 266 -58.29 -49.51 55.08
CA GLN A 266 -57.35 -48.65 55.81
C GLN A 266 -56.08 -48.36 55.00
N PHE A 267 -55.57 -49.35 54.26
CA PHE A 267 -54.37 -49.18 53.40
C PHE A 267 -54.63 -48.25 52.19
N ALA A 268 -55.88 -48.15 51.73
CA ALA A 268 -56.26 -47.27 50.62
C ALA A 268 -56.37 -45.79 51.02
N ARG A 269 -56.59 -45.48 52.31
CA ARG A 269 -56.67 -44.10 52.83
C ARG A 269 -55.27 -43.50 53.04
N ASP A 270 -54.34 -44.26 53.62
CA ASP A 270 -52.97 -43.80 53.89
C ASP A 270 -52.16 -43.50 52.62
N LYS A 271 -52.46 -44.16 51.50
CA LYS A 271 -51.79 -43.91 50.21
C LYS A 271 -52.21 -42.57 49.58
N ARG A 272 -53.47 -42.17 49.71
CA ARG A 272 -53.99 -40.90 49.16
C ARG A 272 -53.47 -39.69 49.92
N GLU A 273 -53.37 -39.81 51.25
CA GLU A 273 -52.86 -38.73 52.11
C GLU A 273 -51.36 -38.46 51.91
N ARG A 274 -50.60 -39.48 51.47
CA ARG A 274 -49.17 -39.36 51.16
C ARG A 274 -48.90 -38.74 49.79
N GLU A 275 -49.77 -38.99 48.81
CA GLU A 275 -49.72 -38.35 47.48
C GLU A 275 -50.09 -36.86 47.57
N GLU A 276 -51.12 -36.49 48.35
CA GLU A 276 -51.52 -35.09 48.55
C GLU A 276 -50.44 -34.25 49.27
N ARG A 277 -49.73 -34.81 50.26
CA ARG A 277 -48.62 -34.09 50.93
C ARG A 277 -47.42 -33.85 50.01
N LEU A 278 -47.12 -34.80 49.11
CA LEU A 278 -46.04 -34.66 48.13
C LEU A 278 -46.36 -33.61 47.06
N GLU A 279 -47.63 -33.50 46.64
CA GLU A 279 -48.07 -32.46 45.71
C GLU A 279 -48.07 -31.06 46.34
N GLN A 280 -48.45 -30.93 47.62
CA GLN A 280 -48.41 -29.66 48.34
C GLN A 280 -46.97 -29.13 48.52
N GLU A 281 -46.01 -29.98 48.92
CA GLU A 281 -44.59 -29.57 49.01
C GLU A 281 -44.01 -29.18 47.65
N ARG A 282 -44.46 -29.81 46.57
CA ARG A 282 -43.98 -29.52 45.21
C ARG A 282 -44.51 -28.18 44.72
N GLN A 283 -45.77 -27.87 45.01
CA GLN A 283 -46.39 -26.58 44.69
C GLN A 283 -45.81 -25.42 45.53
N GLU A 284 -45.46 -25.64 46.80
CA GLU A 284 -44.80 -24.62 47.61
C GLU A 284 -43.39 -24.29 47.10
N LYS A 285 -42.61 -25.31 46.72
CA LYS A 285 -41.29 -25.14 46.10
C LYS A 285 -41.36 -24.45 44.73
N GLU A 286 -42.41 -24.68 43.93
CA GLU A 286 -42.62 -23.97 42.67
C GLU A 286 -43.03 -22.50 42.88
N LYS A 287 -43.86 -22.21 43.89
CA LYS A 287 -44.25 -20.84 44.26
C LYS A 287 -43.06 -20.02 44.77
N GLU A 288 -42.15 -20.61 45.54
CA GLU A 288 -40.91 -19.94 45.96
C GLU A 288 -39.96 -19.68 44.78
N LYS A 289 -39.82 -20.64 43.86
CA LYS A 289 -39.02 -20.46 42.64
C LYS A 289 -39.60 -19.36 41.74
N LEU A 290 -40.92 -19.32 41.57
CA LEU A 290 -41.61 -18.26 40.81
C LEU A 290 -41.46 -16.89 41.50
N ARG A 291 -41.49 -16.83 42.84
CA ARG A 291 -41.26 -15.58 43.58
C ARG A 291 -39.85 -15.04 43.40
N ILE A 292 -38.84 -15.92 43.43
CA ILE A 292 -37.43 -15.55 43.22
C ILE A 292 -37.19 -15.13 41.76
N LEU A 293 -37.79 -15.84 40.79
CA LEU A 293 -37.73 -15.50 39.37
C LEU A 293 -38.37 -14.13 39.09
N ASN A 294 -39.56 -13.87 39.66
CA ASN A 294 -40.24 -12.58 39.52
C ASN A 294 -39.48 -11.44 40.20
N ALA A 295 -38.81 -11.69 41.33
CA ALA A 295 -37.94 -10.70 41.96
C ALA A 295 -36.69 -10.40 41.12
N MET A 296 -36.09 -11.41 40.46
CA MET A 296 -34.97 -11.24 39.54
C MET A 296 -35.38 -10.51 38.26
N LEU A 297 -36.53 -10.86 37.67
CA LEU A 297 -37.08 -10.17 36.49
C LEU A 297 -37.40 -8.71 36.79
N GLY A 298 -38.02 -8.42 37.93
CA GLY A 298 -38.29 -7.04 38.36
C GLY A 298 -37.02 -6.22 38.59
N GLN A 299 -35.96 -6.81 39.15
CA GLN A 299 -34.66 -6.13 39.30
C GLN A 299 -33.95 -5.92 37.96
N MET A 300 -34.11 -6.84 37.00
CA MET A 300 -33.53 -6.70 35.67
C MET A 300 -34.27 -5.65 34.84
N GLU A 301 -35.60 -5.60 34.91
CA GLU A 301 -36.43 -4.58 34.27
C GLU A 301 -36.19 -3.19 34.86
N ALA A 302 -36.01 -3.07 36.18
CA ALA A 302 -35.67 -1.79 36.81
C ALA A 302 -34.30 -1.26 36.34
N LYS A 303 -33.28 -2.14 36.27
CA LYS A 303 -31.95 -1.77 35.75
C LYS A 303 -31.98 -1.42 34.26
N ASN A 304 -32.79 -2.11 33.46
CA ASN A 304 -32.94 -1.78 32.05
C ASN A 304 -33.66 -0.44 31.86
N LYS A 305 -34.70 -0.15 32.65
CA LYS A 305 -35.37 1.16 32.64
C LYS A 305 -34.46 2.29 33.09
N GLU A 306 -33.67 2.11 34.14
CA GLU A 306 -32.67 3.10 34.57
C GLU A 306 -31.59 3.33 33.48
N ALA A 307 -31.19 2.28 32.76
CA ALA A 307 -30.24 2.38 31.65
C ALA A 307 -30.86 3.11 30.43
N GLU A 308 -32.11 2.82 30.10
CA GLU A 308 -32.86 3.49 29.02
C GLU A 308 -33.10 4.97 29.37
N GLU A 309 -33.42 5.30 30.61
CA GLU A 309 -33.57 6.68 31.08
C GLU A 309 -32.24 7.45 31.03
N LEU A 310 -31.12 6.81 31.40
CA LEU A 310 -29.78 7.40 31.27
C LEU A 310 -29.36 7.59 29.81
N GLU A 311 -29.74 6.68 28.92
CA GLU A 311 -29.46 6.79 27.49
C GLU A 311 -30.30 7.90 26.83
N LEU A 312 -31.57 8.04 27.21
CA LEU A 312 -32.43 9.15 26.82
C LEU A 312 -31.87 10.49 27.28
N LEU A 313 -31.50 10.63 28.56
CA LEU A 313 -30.87 11.86 29.08
C LEU A 313 -29.55 12.20 28.37
N ARG A 314 -28.77 11.19 27.97
CA ARG A 314 -27.52 11.39 27.22
C ARG A 314 -27.79 11.85 25.79
N ASN A 315 -28.83 11.31 25.15
CA ASN A 315 -29.24 11.71 23.81
C ASN A 315 -29.83 13.13 23.80
N ASP A 316 -30.62 13.49 24.82
CA ASP A 316 -31.17 14.83 25.00
C ASP A 316 -30.07 15.86 25.24
N LEU A 317 -29.07 15.56 26.08
CA LEU A 317 -27.91 16.43 26.30
C LEU A 317 -27.10 16.63 25.00
N HIS A 318 -26.89 15.58 24.22
CA HIS A 318 -26.17 15.67 22.94
C HIS A 318 -26.94 16.51 21.91
N LEU A 319 -28.28 16.41 21.88
CA LEU A 319 -29.12 17.25 21.03
C LEU A 319 -29.07 18.72 21.47
N GLU A 320 -29.15 19.02 22.76
CA GLU A 320 -29.03 20.38 23.28
C GLU A 320 -27.65 20.99 23.02
N GLU A 321 -26.56 20.23 23.16
CA GLU A 321 -25.20 20.66 22.82
C GLU A 321 -25.07 20.99 21.32
N LEU A 322 -25.66 20.17 20.44
CA LEU A 322 -25.63 20.38 19.00
C LEU A 322 -26.47 21.60 18.57
N GLU A 323 -27.62 21.82 19.21
CA GLU A 323 -28.45 23.01 19.01
C GLU A 323 -27.78 24.28 19.56
N ALA A 324 -27.07 24.20 20.69
CA ALA A 324 -26.31 25.31 21.24
C ALA A 324 -25.10 25.67 20.34
N GLU A 325 -24.42 24.68 19.77
CA GLU A 325 -23.39 24.91 18.76
C GLU A 325 -23.95 25.54 17.48
N SER A 326 -25.10 25.07 16.99
CA SER A 326 -25.76 25.66 15.81
C SER A 326 -26.11 27.13 16.06
N ARG A 327 -26.70 27.44 17.22
CA ARG A 327 -27.00 28.83 17.62
C ARG A 327 -25.75 29.70 17.69
N ARG A 328 -24.64 29.21 18.27
CA ARG A 328 -23.36 29.95 18.28
C ARG A 328 -22.80 30.18 16.88
N ARG A 329 -22.92 29.20 15.97
CA ARG A 329 -22.49 29.34 14.58
C ARG A 329 -23.35 30.36 13.83
N GLU A 330 -24.67 30.33 14.02
CA GLU A 330 -25.60 31.30 13.44
C GLU A 330 -25.35 32.72 13.96
N GLU A 331 -25.14 32.89 15.28
CA GLU A 331 -24.79 34.17 15.89
C GLU A 331 -23.45 34.71 15.34
N MET A 332 -22.44 33.86 15.18
CA MET A 332 -21.16 34.28 14.56
C MET A 332 -21.34 34.66 13.08
N GLN A 333 -22.17 33.94 12.32
CA GLN A 333 -22.45 34.30 10.93
C GLN A 333 -23.24 35.61 10.82
N MET A 334 -24.21 35.84 11.71
CA MET A 334 -24.97 37.08 11.77
C MET A 334 -24.11 38.27 12.20
N ARG A 335 -23.18 38.06 13.14
CA ARG A 335 -22.20 39.06 13.55
C ARG A 335 -21.24 39.42 12.41
N LYS A 336 -20.69 38.42 11.70
CA LYS A 336 -19.85 38.67 10.51
C LYS A 336 -20.61 39.42 9.42
N LYS A 337 -21.86 39.06 9.14
CA LYS A 337 -22.70 39.79 8.17
C LYS A 337 -22.94 41.25 8.56
N LEU A 338 -23.01 41.56 9.86
CA LEU A 338 -23.13 42.94 10.35
C LEU A 338 -21.79 43.68 10.23
N GLU A 339 -20.68 43.05 10.61
CA GLU A 339 -19.33 43.58 10.47
C GLU A 339 -19.00 43.88 8.99
N ASP A 340 -19.26 42.94 8.08
CA ASP A 340 -19.06 43.11 6.63
C ASP A 340 -19.92 44.26 6.07
N LYS A 341 -21.14 44.45 6.58
CA LYS A 341 -22.04 45.54 6.16
C LYS A 341 -21.57 46.90 6.67
N GLU A 342 -21.00 46.96 7.86
CA GLU A 342 -20.39 48.18 8.41
C GLU A 342 -19.08 48.51 7.70
N GLU A 343 -18.23 47.53 7.41
CA GLU A 343 -17.02 47.70 6.62
C GLU A 343 -17.33 48.20 5.21
N MET A 344 -18.35 47.64 4.54
CA MET A 344 -18.79 48.11 3.22
C MET A 344 -19.30 49.55 3.25
N LYS A 345 -20.03 49.96 4.29
CA LYS A 345 -20.46 51.36 4.47
C LYS A 345 -19.27 52.29 4.72
N ASN A 346 -18.32 51.86 5.55
CA ASN A 346 -17.13 52.65 5.86
C ASN A 346 -16.22 52.81 4.64
N ALA A 347 -16.03 51.74 3.85
CA ALA A 347 -15.29 51.79 2.59
C ALA A 347 -15.92 52.75 1.58
N TYR A 348 -17.27 52.76 1.47
CA TYR A 348 -17.99 53.70 0.62
C TYR A 348 -17.81 55.16 1.08
N LEU A 349 -17.88 55.42 2.39
CA LEU A 349 -17.65 56.77 2.94
C LEU A 349 -16.22 57.25 2.72
N VAL A 350 -15.21 56.38 2.87
CA VAL A 350 -13.81 56.70 2.58
C VAL A 350 -13.59 56.97 1.09
N GLN A 351 -14.20 56.18 0.20
CA GLN A 351 -14.13 56.39 -1.24
C GLN A 351 -14.75 57.74 -1.65
N MET A 352 -15.89 58.11 -1.07
CA MET A 352 -16.55 59.39 -1.34
C MET A 352 -15.72 60.58 -0.86
N ARG A 353 -15.14 60.52 0.35
CA ARG A 353 -14.23 61.56 0.86
C ARG A 353 -12.99 61.72 -0.01
N ALA A 354 -12.37 60.61 -0.42
CA ALA A 354 -11.22 60.64 -1.32
C ALA A 354 -11.55 61.21 -2.71
N LYS A 355 -12.79 61.01 -3.18
CA LYS A 355 -13.27 61.60 -4.44
C LYS A 355 -13.52 63.12 -4.29
N GLU A 356 -14.08 63.55 -3.17
CA GLU A 356 -14.31 64.96 -2.85
C GLU A 356 -12.99 65.74 -2.71
N GLU A 357 -11.99 65.19 -2.00
CA GLU A 357 -10.66 65.80 -1.86
C GLU A 357 -9.95 65.91 -3.21
N LYS A 358 -10.04 64.89 -4.07
CA LYS A 358 -9.49 64.95 -5.44
C LYS A 358 -10.15 66.04 -6.28
N MET A 359 -11.47 66.21 -6.18
CA MET A 359 -12.20 67.25 -6.91
C MET A 359 -11.89 68.65 -6.37
N TYR A 360 -11.65 68.79 -5.06
CA TYR A 360 -11.22 70.04 -4.44
C TYR A 360 -9.81 70.43 -4.90
N HIS A 361 -8.85 69.51 -4.84
CA HIS A 361 -7.48 69.74 -5.32
C HIS A 361 -7.42 70.03 -6.82
N ALA A 362 -8.21 69.33 -7.64
CA ALA A 362 -8.29 69.61 -9.08
C ALA A 362 -8.82 71.03 -9.37
N ARG A 363 -9.80 71.51 -8.59
CA ARG A 363 -10.32 72.89 -8.73
C ARG A 363 -9.32 73.94 -8.27
N GLU A 364 -8.54 73.69 -7.22
CA GLU A 364 -7.48 74.62 -6.79
C GLU A 364 -6.34 74.70 -7.83
N GLU A 365 -5.93 73.57 -8.40
CA GLU A 365 -4.93 73.52 -9.48
C GLU A 365 -5.42 74.24 -10.74
N GLU A 366 -6.68 74.04 -11.12
CA GLU A 366 -7.29 74.70 -12.28
C GLU A 366 -7.45 76.21 -12.08
N ALA A 367 -7.76 76.66 -10.86
CA ALA A 367 -7.80 78.09 -10.51
C ALA A 367 -6.40 78.74 -10.56
N ARG A 368 -5.37 78.06 -10.06
CA ARG A 368 -3.97 78.53 -10.14
C ARG A 368 -3.49 78.63 -11.58
N MET A 369 -3.78 77.63 -12.42
CA MET A 369 -3.47 77.69 -13.86
C MET A 369 -4.19 78.84 -14.56
N ARG A 370 -5.45 79.13 -14.18
CA ARG A 370 -6.23 80.23 -14.76
C ARG A 370 -5.67 81.60 -14.39
N GLU A 371 -5.20 81.79 -13.15
CA GLU A 371 -4.54 83.01 -12.71
C GLU A 371 -3.17 83.21 -13.37
N GLU A 372 -2.39 82.15 -13.56
CA GLU A 372 -1.10 82.21 -14.26
C GLU A 372 -1.25 82.53 -15.76
N LEU A 373 -2.29 82.00 -16.41
CA LEU A 373 -2.64 82.34 -17.79
C LEU A 373 -3.12 83.79 -17.94
N LEU A 374 -3.94 84.29 -17.02
CA LEU A 374 -4.40 85.69 -17.01
C LEU A 374 -3.25 86.69 -16.78
N LYS A 375 -2.25 86.33 -15.97
CA LYS A 375 -1.03 87.15 -15.76
C LYS A 375 -0.17 87.20 -17.03
N LYS A 376 -0.01 86.07 -17.74
CA LYS A 376 0.73 86.03 -19.01
C LYS A 376 0.07 86.87 -20.12
N PHE A 377 -1.26 86.82 -20.25
CA PHE A 377 -1.96 87.66 -21.22
C PHE A 377 -1.88 89.17 -20.90
N ALA A 378 -1.86 89.54 -19.62
CA ALA A 378 -1.68 90.94 -19.22
C ALA A 378 -0.24 91.47 -19.41
N GLU A 379 0.76 90.59 -19.38
CA GLU A 379 2.16 90.91 -19.68
C GLU A 379 2.41 91.04 -21.19
N ASP A 380 1.73 90.21 -22.01
CA ASP A 380 1.83 90.25 -23.47
C ASP A 380 1.05 91.43 -24.10
N ASP A 381 -0.08 91.86 -23.53
CA ASP A 381 -0.84 93.04 -24.00
C ASP A 381 -0.09 94.37 -23.79
N ARG A 382 0.90 94.42 -22.88
CA ARG A 382 1.73 95.61 -22.61
C ARG A 382 2.91 95.77 -23.56
N LEU A 383 3.29 94.70 -24.27
CA LEU A 383 4.50 94.62 -25.11
C LEU A 383 4.22 94.73 -26.61
N GLU A 384 2.94 94.79 -27.03
CA GLU A 384 2.54 94.86 -28.44
C GLU A 384 2.40 96.27 -29.04
N GLN A 385 2.53 97.36 -28.27
CA GLN A 385 2.34 98.73 -28.79
C GLN A 385 3.58 99.42 -29.39
N LEU A 386 4.72 98.75 -29.61
CA LEU A 386 5.95 99.48 -30.01
C LEU A 386 6.88 98.84 -31.06
N ASN A 387 6.43 97.92 -31.92
CA ASN A 387 7.33 97.39 -32.97
C ASN A 387 6.64 96.95 -34.29
N GLU A 388 5.85 97.84 -34.90
CA GLU A 388 5.16 97.56 -36.17
C GLU A 388 6.10 97.52 -37.41
N HIS A 389 7.33 98.03 -37.33
CA HIS A 389 8.26 98.04 -38.48
C HIS A 389 9.23 96.83 -38.54
N LYS A 390 9.31 96.00 -37.48
CA LYS A 390 10.01 94.69 -37.51
C LYS A 390 9.11 93.55 -38.00
N ARG A 391 7.78 93.76 -38.13
CA ARG A 391 6.80 92.74 -38.57
C ARG A 391 7.09 92.20 -39.97
N ARG A 392 7.51 93.00 -40.95
CA ARG A 392 7.67 92.51 -42.34
C ARG A 392 8.84 91.55 -42.56
N MET A 393 10.01 91.79 -41.95
CA MET A 393 11.16 90.88 -42.06
C MET A 393 11.01 89.62 -41.19
N LYS A 394 10.38 89.75 -40.01
CA LYS A 394 10.09 88.59 -39.14
C LYS A 394 8.99 87.69 -39.70
N VAL A 395 7.96 88.22 -40.36
CA VAL A 395 6.89 87.40 -40.97
C VAL A 395 7.42 86.46 -42.04
N GLU A 396 8.42 86.87 -42.84
CA GLU A 396 9.02 86.00 -43.85
C GLU A 396 9.93 84.91 -43.22
N GLN A 397 10.65 85.26 -42.15
CA GLN A 397 11.43 84.29 -41.36
C GLN A 397 10.52 83.31 -40.60
N HIS A 398 9.45 83.78 -39.96
CA HIS A 398 8.43 82.96 -39.31
C HIS A 398 7.64 82.10 -40.30
N LYS A 399 7.45 82.56 -41.54
CA LYS A 399 6.81 81.75 -42.59
C LYS A 399 7.72 80.61 -43.05
N ARG A 400 9.02 80.85 -43.25
CA ARG A 400 10.01 79.80 -43.55
C ARG A 400 10.21 78.85 -42.36
N GLU A 401 10.19 79.36 -41.14
CA GLU A 401 10.25 78.52 -39.92
C GLU A 401 8.95 77.74 -39.71
N ALA A 402 7.78 78.29 -40.01
CA ALA A 402 6.51 77.57 -39.97
C ALA A 402 6.44 76.48 -41.05
N GLU A 403 6.91 76.75 -42.26
CA GLU A 403 7.02 75.75 -43.34
C GLU A 403 8.00 74.62 -42.93
N ARG A 404 9.17 74.96 -42.36
CA ARG A 404 10.09 73.96 -41.78
C ARG A 404 9.46 73.17 -40.64
N LEU A 405 8.68 73.80 -39.76
CA LEU A 405 8.00 73.12 -38.65
C LEU A 405 6.87 72.20 -39.16
N VAL A 406 6.20 72.56 -40.26
CA VAL A 406 5.20 71.71 -40.92
C VAL A 406 5.86 70.53 -41.64
N GLU A 407 6.98 70.75 -42.34
CA GLU A 407 7.78 69.69 -42.96
C GLU A 407 8.34 68.73 -41.90
N LEU A 408 8.94 69.26 -40.84
CA LEU A 408 9.45 68.46 -39.72
C LEU A 408 8.33 67.71 -39.00
N ARG A 409 7.13 68.30 -38.85
CA ARG A 409 5.95 67.60 -38.31
C ARG A 409 5.48 66.47 -39.24
N ARG A 410 5.57 66.66 -40.56
CA ARG A 410 5.22 65.63 -41.55
C ARG A 410 6.25 64.49 -41.54
N GLU A 411 7.54 64.81 -41.50
CA GLU A 411 8.62 63.83 -41.36
C GLU A 411 8.48 63.04 -40.05
N MET A 412 8.22 63.71 -38.93
CA MET A 412 7.98 63.05 -37.64
C MET A 412 6.74 62.15 -37.66
N TYR A 413 5.68 62.55 -38.37
CA TYR A 413 4.47 61.72 -38.53
C TYR A 413 4.70 60.51 -39.44
N GLU A 414 5.43 60.67 -40.54
CA GLU A 414 5.80 59.58 -41.44
C GLU A 414 6.76 58.60 -40.76
N LEU A 415 7.71 59.08 -39.96
CA LEU A 415 8.60 58.28 -39.14
C LEU A 415 7.83 57.52 -38.05
N ALA A 416 6.91 58.18 -37.33
CA ALA A 416 6.06 57.52 -36.34
C ALA A 416 5.17 56.43 -36.96
N ARG A 417 4.61 56.66 -38.15
CA ARG A 417 3.83 55.65 -38.89
C ARG A 417 4.69 54.51 -39.43
N ALA A 418 5.94 54.78 -39.82
CA ALA A 418 6.89 53.74 -40.20
C ALA A 418 7.24 52.87 -38.98
N GLN A 419 7.54 53.48 -37.84
CA GLN A 419 7.78 52.78 -36.57
C GLN A 419 6.58 51.95 -36.14
N GLU A 420 5.36 52.49 -36.18
CA GLU A 420 4.14 51.75 -35.84
C GLU A 420 3.92 50.52 -36.75
N ARG A 421 4.22 50.64 -38.05
CA ARG A 421 4.16 49.50 -38.98
C ARG A 421 5.23 48.45 -38.70
N GLU A 422 6.46 48.88 -38.40
CA GLU A 422 7.54 47.97 -38.03
C GLU A 422 7.24 47.23 -36.72
N GLU A 423 6.67 47.92 -35.73
CA GLU A 423 6.21 47.33 -34.47
C GLU A 423 5.09 46.32 -34.71
N GLN A 424 4.09 46.66 -35.53
CA GLN A 424 3.01 45.74 -35.89
C GLN A 424 3.53 44.51 -36.64
N ASP A 425 4.44 44.68 -37.60
CA ASP A 425 5.04 43.56 -38.34
C ASP A 425 5.93 42.69 -37.43
N ALA A 426 6.61 43.28 -36.45
CA ALA A 426 7.38 42.55 -35.44
C ALA A 426 6.46 41.72 -34.54
N LEU A 427 5.38 42.31 -34.03
CA LEU A 427 4.37 41.61 -33.22
C LEU A 427 3.74 40.46 -33.98
N ARG A 428 3.37 40.66 -35.26
CA ARG A 428 2.82 39.59 -36.11
C ARG A 428 3.80 38.43 -36.30
N LYS A 429 5.08 38.73 -36.57
CA LYS A 429 6.13 37.70 -36.68
C LYS A 429 6.30 36.93 -35.38
N ASP A 430 6.21 37.59 -34.23
CA ASP A 430 6.35 36.93 -32.93
C ASP A 430 5.10 36.10 -32.58
N GLU A 431 3.90 36.54 -32.95
CA GLU A 431 2.69 35.73 -32.87
C GLU A 431 2.76 34.48 -33.78
N ASP A 432 3.23 34.63 -35.02
CA ASP A 432 3.39 33.51 -35.95
C ASP A 432 4.40 32.49 -35.44
N LYS A 433 5.56 32.93 -34.92
CA LYS A 433 6.53 32.05 -34.24
C LYS A 433 5.90 31.33 -33.05
N ARG A 434 5.11 32.03 -32.24
CA ARG A 434 4.41 31.45 -31.09
C ARG A 434 3.44 30.35 -31.53
N ARG A 435 2.67 30.59 -32.61
CA ARG A 435 1.75 29.60 -33.18
C ARG A 435 2.48 28.35 -33.68
N LEU A 436 3.58 28.51 -34.40
CA LEU A 436 4.40 27.37 -34.86
C LEU A 436 4.90 26.51 -33.69
N ILE A 437 5.39 27.14 -32.61
CA ILE A 437 5.83 26.42 -31.40
C ILE A 437 4.66 25.64 -30.76
N ILE A 438 3.47 26.24 -30.72
CA ILE A 438 2.27 25.61 -30.18
C ILE A 438 1.85 24.40 -31.03
N GLU A 439 1.83 24.53 -32.36
CA GLU A 439 1.48 23.45 -33.28
C GLU A 439 2.48 22.29 -33.22
N ASP A 440 3.78 22.58 -33.13
CA ASP A 440 4.82 21.56 -33.01
C ASP A 440 4.70 20.76 -31.71
N GLU A 441 4.46 21.44 -30.59
CA GLU A 441 4.25 20.80 -29.29
C GLU A 441 2.94 20.04 -29.22
N ARG A 442 1.90 20.55 -29.86
CA ARG A 442 0.64 19.85 -30.03
C ARG A 442 0.83 18.53 -30.80
N ARG A 443 1.50 18.56 -31.96
CA ARG A 443 1.83 17.36 -32.74
C ARG A 443 2.72 16.39 -31.98
N ARG A 444 3.62 16.89 -31.13
CA ARG A 444 4.46 16.08 -30.25
C ARG A 444 3.63 15.35 -29.20
N LEU A 445 2.76 16.05 -28.47
CA LEU A 445 1.87 15.46 -27.46
C LEU A 445 0.94 14.40 -28.05
N LEU A 446 0.40 14.65 -29.25
CA LEU A 446 -0.43 13.68 -29.96
C LEU A 446 0.38 12.44 -30.39
N ARG A 447 1.63 12.60 -30.86
CA ARG A 447 2.50 11.45 -31.18
C ARG A 447 2.83 10.61 -29.95
N GLU A 448 3.22 11.26 -28.85
CA GLU A 448 3.67 10.56 -27.63
C GLU A 448 2.51 9.89 -26.88
N HIS A 449 1.33 10.52 -26.82
CA HIS A 449 0.22 10.01 -26.00
C HIS A 449 -1.00 9.57 -26.80
N GLY A 450 -1.26 10.19 -27.95
CA GLY A 450 -2.44 9.90 -28.75
C GLY A 450 -2.44 8.48 -29.31
N GLN A 451 -1.26 7.91 -29.62
CA GLN A 451 -1.17 6.54 -30.17
C GLN A 451 -1.60 5.45 -29.19
N GLU A 452 -1.23 5.56 -27.92
CA GLU A 452 -1.62 4.59 -26.89
C GLU A 452 -3.08 4.76 -26.44
N LEU A 453 -3.63 5.96 -26.62
CA LEU A 453 -4.92 6.38 -26.08
C LEU A 453 -6.02 6.42 -27.15
N LYS A 454 -5.77 5.96 -28.38
CA LYS A 454 -6.70 6.03 -29.53
C LYS A 454 -8.16 5.66 -29.20
N LYS A 455 -8.37 4.63 -28.37
CA LYS A 455 -9.71 4.14 -27.99
C LYS A 455 -10.39 4.94 -26.86
N PHE A 456 -9.65 5.79 -26.17
CA PHE A 456 -10.08 6.49 -24.94
C PHE A 456 -10.02 8.02 -25.07
N LEU A 457 -9.73 8.55 -26.27
CA LEU A 457 -9.69 9.99 -26.54
C LEU A 457 -11.08 10.63 -26.41
N PRO A 458 -11.23 11.71 -25.60
CA PRO A 458 -12.47 12.49 -25.55
C PRO A 458 -12.80 13.17 -26.89
N LYS A 459 -14.08 13.53 -27.07
CA LYS A 459 -14.54 14.35 -28.20
C LYS A 459 -13.76 15.68 -28.23
N HIS A 460 -13.51 16.21 -29.43
CA HIS A 460 -12.76 17.45 -29.66
C HIS A 460 -11.30 17.44 -29.20
N THR A 461 -10.66 16.26 -29.03
CA THR A 461 -9.21 16.22 -28.78
C THR A 461 -8.40 16.53 -30.05
N LEU A 462 -8.99 16.34 -31.24
CA LEU A 462 -8.39 16.62 -32.54
C LEU A 462 -9.12 17.81 -33.15
N GLU A 463 -8.37 18.84 -33.55
CA GLU A 463 -8.93 20.06 -34.16
C GLU A 463 -8.65 20.11 -35.67
N SER A 464 -7.56 19.51 -36.14
CA SER A 464 -7.23 19.47 -37.57
C SER A 464 -7.37 18.05 -38.15
N MET A 465 -7.70 17.98 -39.44
CA MET A 465 -7.69 16.73 -40.22
C MET A 465 -6.30 16.09 -40.24
N GLU A 466 -5.25 16.91 -40.16
CA GLU A 466 -3.87 16.42 -40.06
C GLU A 466 -3.61 15.64 -38.77
N ASP A 467 -4.23 16.06 -37.66
CA ASP A 467 -4.11 15.37 -36.37
C ASP A 467 -4.78 14.00 -36.40
N TYR A 468 -5.91 13.90 -37.11
CA TYR A 468 -6.62 12.65 -37.32
C TYR A 468 -5.77 11.69 -38.17
N LYS A 469 -5.21 12.17 -39.29
CA LYS A 469 -4.28 11.38 -40.12
C LYS A 469 -3.06 10.91 -39.34
N LEU A 470 -2.48 11.78 -38.51
CA LEU A 470 -1.32 11.45 -37.69
C LEU A 470 -1.59 10.30 -36.71
N LEU A 471 -2.81 10.18 -36.19
CA LEU A 471 -3.17 9.15 -35.21
C LEU A 471 -3.77 7.89 -35.82
N PHE A 472 -4.64 8.02 -36.82
CA PHE A 472 -5.42 6.92 -37.36
C PHE A 472 -4.92 6.43 -38.73
N GLY A 473 -4.09 7.19 -39.43
CA GLY A 473 -3.54 6.82 -40.74
C GLY A 473 -4.56 6.82 -41.90
N GLU A 474 -5.83 7.10 -41.59
CA GLU A 474 -6.96 7.11 -42.52
C GLU A 474 -7.65 8.48 -42.47
N ASP A 475 -8.40 8.82 -43.53
CA ASP A 475 -9.33 9.95 -43.48
C ASP A 475 -10.56 9.57 -42.63
N PRO A 476 -11.12 10.49 -41.82
CA PRO A 476 -12.30 10.17 -41.02
C PRO A 476 -13.46 9.80 -41.95
N SER A 477 -14.15 8.69 -41.62
CA SER A 477 -15.38 8.30 -42.32
C SER A 477 -16.42 9.43 -42.15
N PRO A 478 -17.15 9.82 -43.22
CA PRO A 478 -18.04 10.98 -43.23
C PRO A 478 -19.17 10.93 -42.20
#